data_AF-A0A929AUX7-F1
#
_entry.id   AF-A0A929AUX7-F1
#
_cell.length_a   1.000
_cell.length_b   1.000
_cell.length_c   1.000
_cell.angle_alpha   90.00
_cell.angle_beta   90.00
_cell.angle_gamma   90.00
#
_symmetry.space_group_name_H-M   'P 1'
#
loop_
_entity.id
_entity.type
_entity.pdbx_description
1 polymer ?
#
loop_
_entity_poly.entity_id
_entity_poly.type
_entity_poly.pdbx_seq_one_letter_code
_entity_poly.pdbx_strand_id
1 'polypeptide(L)'
;MKVGMIFECDPDGADKSVCEHLVRMLDPDIEIAPSVTLGNKPNLLSECGSFAAQLLADGCDRIIIVWDLFRACCTNWKPSYIKG
;
A
#
# COMPACT_ATOMS: atom_id res chain seq x y z
N MET A 1 18.66 3.58 4.37
CA MET A 1 17.32 3.56 5.03
C MET A 1 16.52 2.45 4.39
N LYS A 2 15.75 1.67 5.16
CA LYS A 2 14.90 0.60 4.66
C LYS A 2 13.43 1.02 4.68
N VAL A 3 12.76 0.94 3.54
CA VAL A 3 11.35 1.35 3.38
C VAL A 3 10.50 0.14 3.02
N GLY A 4 9.42 -0.06 3.79
CA GLY A 4 8.36 -1.01 3.49
C GLY A 4 7.22 -0.33 2.74
N MET A 5 6.59 -1.04 1.81
CA MET A 5 5.45 -0.53 1.05
C MET A 5 4.27 -1.50 1.10
N ILE A 6 3.07 -0.97 1.31
CA ILE A 6 1.80 -1.70 1.33
C ILE A 6 0.84 -1.05 0.33
N PHE A 7 0.30 -1.82 -0.60
CA PHE A 7 -0.56 -1.35 -1.67
C PHE A 7 -1.94 -2.02 -1.61
N GLU A 8 -2.98 -1.26 -1.95
CA GLU A 8 -4.31 -1.81 -2.26
C GLU A 8 -4.28 -2.65 -3.54
N CYS A 9 -3.44 -2.31 -4.51
CA CYS A 9 -3.44 -2.93 -5.82
C CYS A 9 -3.02 -4.41 -5.80
N ASP A 10 -3.22 -5.08 -6.92
CA ASP A 10 -2.70 -6.42 -7.18
C ASP A 10 -1.16 -6.43 -7.32
N PRO A 11 -0.51 -7.61 -7.26
CA PRO A 11 0.95 -7.78 -7.41
C PRO A 11 1.58 -7.13 -8.65
N ASP A 12 0.79 -7.00 -9.73
CA ASP A 12 1.17 -6.40 -11.01
C ASP A 12 0.60 -4.97 -11.19
N GLY A 13 0.09 -4.38 -10.11
CA GLY A 13 -0.50 -3.04 -10.11
C GLY A 13 0.51 -1.94 -10.44
N ALA A 14 0.04 -0.92 -11.16
CA ALA A 14 0.89 0.21 -11.57
C ALA A 14 1.48 0.97 -10.37
N ASP A 15 0.74 1.08 -9.27
CA ASP A 15 1.18 1.80 -8.07
C ASP A 15 2.47 1.24 -7.51
N LYS A 16 2.59 -0.09 -7.43
CA LYS A 16 3.82 -0.76 -6.98
C LYS A 16 5.01 -0.40 -7.86
N SER A 17 4.87 -0.56 -9.17
CA SER A 17 5.95 -0.29 -10.13
C SER A 17 6.39 1.18 -10.09
N VAL A 18 5.43 2.11 -10.08
CA VAL A 18 5.70 3.55 -10.05
C VAL A 18 6.32 3.98 -8.74
N CYS A 19 5.78 3.54 -7.59
CA CYS A 19 6.31 3.92 -6.28
C CYS A 19 7.71 3.37 -6.03
N GLU A 20 7.98 2.12 -6.40
CA GLU A 20 9.32 1.55 -6.28
C GLU A 20 10.33 2.27 -7.19
N HIS A 21 9.92 2.64 -8.40
CA HIS A 21 10.77 3.44 -9.29
C HIS A 21 11.02 4.84 -8.73
N LEU A 22 9.98 5.51 -8.22
CA LEU A 22 10.08 6.84 -7.62
C LEU A 22 11.03 6.87 -6.43
N VAL A 23 10.95 5.89 -5.53
CA VAL A 23 11.87 5.81 -4.39
C VAL A 23 13.32 5.70 -4.84
N ARG A 24 13.60 4.85 -5.84
CA ARG A 24 14.96 4.73 -6.40
C ARG A 24 15.44 6.02 -7.09
N MET A 25 14.54 6.81 -7.66
CA MET A 25 14.89 8.12 -8.24
C MET A 25 15.20 9.18 -7.17
N LEU A 26 14.49 9.14 -6.05
CA LEU A 26 14.67 10.11 -4.96
C LEU A 26 15.99 9.86 -4.22
N ASP A 27 16.29 8.61 -3.94
CA ASP A 27 17.52 8.19 -3.29
C ASP A 27 17.84 6.73 -3.68
N PRO A 28 18.90 6.49 -4.47
CA PRO A 28 19.26 5.15 -4.91
C PRO A 28 19.78 4.25 -3.78
N ASP A 29 20.15 4.81 -2.63
CA ASP A 29 20.66 4.07 -1.47
C ASP A 29 19.54 3.60 -0.52
N ILE A 30 18.27 3.89 -0.84
CA ILE A 30 17.12 3.34 -0.12
C ILE A 30 16.93 1.86 -0.47
N GLU A 31 16.97 1.02 0.56
CA GLU A 31 16.59 -0.38 0.46
C GLU A 31 15.07 -0.49 0.51
N ILE A 32 14.47 -1.11 -0.50
CA ILE A 32 13.03 -1.37 -0.55
C ILE A 32 12.80 -2.80 -0.10
N ALA A 33 12.08 -2.97 1.02
CA ALA A 33 11.64 -4.30 1.48
C ALA A 33 10.62 -4.88 0.48
N PRO A 34 10.41 -6.21 0.45
CA PRO A 34 9.40 -6.80 -0.42
C PRO A 34 8.02 -6.14 -0.25
N SER A 35 7.53 -5.54 -1.33
CA SER A 35 6.24 -4.84 -1.35
C SER A 35 5.09 -5.78 -1.05
N VAL A 36 4.16 -5.35 -0.18
CA VAL A 36 2.94 -6.08 0.15
C VAL A 36 1.79 -5.53 -0.69
N THR A 37 1.04 -6.42 -1.34
CA THR A 37 -0.14 -6.08 -2.15
C THR A 37 -1.36 -6.80 -1.59
N LEU A 38 -2.41 -6.08 -1.22
CA LEU A 38 -3.60 -6.62 -0.56
C LEU A 38 -4.80 -6.78 -1.50
N GLY A 39 -4.66 -6.41 -2.78
CA GLY A 39 -5.59 -6.66 -3.89
C GLY A 39 -6.89 -5.86 -3.84
N ASN A 40 -7.38 -5.47 -2.67
CA ASN A 40 -8.59 -4.67 -2.52
C ASN A 40 -8.62 -3.86 -1.22
N LYS A 41 -9.48 -2.84 -1.20
CA LYS A 41 -9.69 -1.94 -0.06
C LYS A 41 -10.13 -2.63 1.24
N PRO A 42 -11.08 -3.59 1.26
CA PRO A 42 -11.40 -4.33 2.48
C PRO A 42 -10.19 -5.00 3.14
N ASN A 43 -9.41 -5.76 2.37
CA ASN A 43 -8.20 -6.42 2.85
C ASN A 43 -7.17 -5.41 3.37
N LEU A 44 -6.99 -4.30 2.64
CA LEU A 44 -6.14 -3.21 3.10
C LEU A 44 -6.57 -2.70 4.48
N LEU A 45 -7.86 -2.41 4.69
CA LEU A 45 -8.35 -1.90 5.97
C LEU A 45 -8.21 -2.91 7.11
N SER A 46 -8.42 -4.20 6.86
CA SER A 46 -8.35 -5.23 7.90
C SER A 46 -6.92 -5.72 8.19
N GLU A 47 -6.04 -5.72 7.20
CA GLU A 47 -4.74 -6.42 7.28
C GLU A 47 -3.53 -5.48 7.28
N CYS A 48 -3.66 -4.23 6.81
CA CYS A 48 -2.51 -3.33 6.68
C CYS A 48 -1.75 -3.12 7.99
N GLY A 49 -2.45 -3.08 9.13
CA GLY A 49 -1.83 -2.92 10.45
C GLY A 49 -0.91 -4.08 10.80
N SER A 50 -1.33 -5.31 10.53
CA SER A 50 -0.55 -6.52 10.81
C SER A 50 0.69 -6.59 9.92
N PHE A 51 0.55 -6.31 8.62
CA PHE A 51 1.69 -6.25 7.70
C PHE A 51 2.65 -5.10 8.03
N ALA A 52 2.13 -3.94 8.44
CA ALA A 52 2.96 -2.83 8.86
C ALA A 52 3.77 -3.18 10.12
N ALA A 53 3.16 -3.83 11.10
CA ALA A 53 3.86 -4.29 12.30
C ALA A 53 4.98 -5.28 11.95
N GLN A 54 4.73 -6.21 11.02
CA GLN A 54 5.75 -7.15 10.54
C GLN A 54 6.90 -6.42 9.84
N LEU A 55 6.61 -5.47 8.94
CA LEU A 55 7.64 -4.70 8.24
C LEU A 55 8.52 -3.89 9.21
N LEU A 56 7.94 -3.32 10.28
CA LEU A 56 8.72 -2.68 11.34
C LEU A 56 9.61 -3.68 12.08
N ALA A 57 9.07 -4.87 12.40
CA ALA A 57 9.84 -5.93 13.05
C ALA A 57 10.99 -6.45 12.17
N ASP A 58 10.81 -6.45 10.85
CA ASP A 58 11.82 -6.83 9.85
C ASP A 58 12.86 -5.72 9.57
N GLY A 59 12.81 -4.64 10.36
CA GLY A 59 13.80 -3.56 10.34
C GLY A 59 13.52 -2.44 9.33
N CYS A 60 12.29 -2.29 8.84
CA CYS A 60 11.95 -1.11 8.04
C CYS A 60 11.91 0.14 8.92
N ASP A 61 12.62 1.20 8.48
CA ASP A 61 12.62 2.50 9.15
C ASP A 61 11.29 3.23 8.96
N ARG A 62 10.70 3.09 7.76
CA ARG A 62 9.48 3.78 7.35
C ARG A 62 8.59 2.85 6.54
N ILE A 63 7.28 3.07 6.64
CA ILE A 63 6.27 2.31 5.90
C ILE A 63 5.38 3.28 5.15
N ILE A 64 5.19 3.02 3.86
CA ILE A 64 4.32 3.78 2.98
C ILE A 64 3.12 2.89 2.65
N ILE A 65 1.91 3.38 2.93
CA ILE A 65 0.67 2.70 2.59
C ILE A 65 -0.01 3.51 1.49
N VAL A 66 -0.26 2.89 0.34
CA VAL A 66 -0.82 3.53 -0.85
C VAL A 66 -2.17 2.89 -1.17
N TRP A 67 -3.20 3.71 -1.32
CA TRP A 67 -4.54 3.31 -1.72
C TRP A 67 -5.23 4.40 -2.53
N ASP A 68 -6.17 4.03 -3.38
CA ASP A 68 -6.96 5.02 -4.11
C ASP A 68 -8.13 5.55 -3.26
N LEU A 69 -8.38 6.85 -3.42
CA LEU A 69 -9.60 7.50 -2.95
C LEU A 69 -10.67 7.33 -4.02
N PHE A 70 -11.66 6.49 -3.75
CA PHE A 70 -12.80 6.30 -4.64
C PHE A 70 -13.43 7.66 -5.00
N ARG A 71 -13.46 7.98 -6.31
CA ARG A 71 -14.06 9.22 -6.80
C ARG A 71 -15.56 9.25 -6.52
N ALA A 72 -16.00 10.21 -5.71
CA ALA A 72 -17.41 10.50 -5.45
C ALA A 72 -18.19 10.98 -6.70
N CYS A 73 -17.52 11.33 -7.80
CA CYS A 73 -18.13 12.01 -8.95
C CYS A 73 -19.02 11.14 -9.86
N CYS A 74 -19.09 9.83 -9.63
CA CYS A 74 -19.92 8.91 -10.42
C CYS A 74 -20.79 8.04 -9.48
N THR A 75 -21.61 8.67 -8.63
CA THR A 75 -22.43 7.96 -7.65
C THR A 75 -23.83 7.64 -8.16
N ASN A 76 -24.05 6.38 -8.56
CA ASN A 76 -25.28 5.64 -8.27
C ASN A 76 -24.99 4.35 -7.47
N TRP A 77 -23.79 4.25 -6.88
CA TRP A 77 -23.34 3.07 -6.14
C TRP A 77 -23.49 3.29 -4.63
N LYS A 78 -24.18 2.36 -3.94
CA LYS A 78 -24.25 2.32 -2.47
C LYS A 78 -23.15 1.40 -1.95
N PRO A 79 -22.21 1.88 -1.11
CA PRO A 79 -21.20 1.01 -0.52
C PRO A 79 -21.83 0.05 0.48
N SER A 80 -21.73 -1.25 0.25
CA SER A 80 -22.14 -2.31 1.18
C SER A 80 -21.16 -2.53 2.34
N TYR A 81 -20.06 -1.77 2.40
CA TYR A 81 -18.94 -2.00 3.33
C TYR A 81 -18.96 -1.17 4.61
N ILE A 82 -20.02 -0.41 4.86
CA ILE A 82 -20.26 0.17 6.19
C ILE A 82 -21.47 -0.56 6.78
N LYS A 83 -21.22 -1.70 7.43
CA LYS A 83 -22.15 -2.29 8.38
C LYS A 83 -21.46 -2.42 9.72
N GLY A 84 -21.96 -1.62 10.68
CA GLY A 84 -22.05 -1.91 12.12
C GLY A 84 -20.76 -2.22 12.84
#